data_AF-A0A285BS91-F1
#
_entry.id   AF-A0A285BS91-F1
#
_cell.length_a   1.000
_cell.length_b   1.000
_cell.length_c   1.000
_cell.angle_alpha   90.00
_cell.angle_beta   90.00
_cell.angle_gamma   90.00
#
_symmetry.space_group_name_H-M   'P 1'
#
loop_
_entity.id
_entity.type
_entity.pdbx_description
1 polymer ?
#
loop_
_entity_poly.entity_id
_entity_poly.type
_entity_poly.pdbx_seq_one_letter_code
_entity_poly.pdbx_strand_id
1 'polypeptide(L)'
;MKATNLGVLFLIELGALAAVGYWGFTLAVTTPLTWLFGLGAPAVLIVLWSCFGSPKAPYKTRGAARVGFELLWFGAGVAALFAAGAVGWAVAFAVVCVVSKALAVIWRQ
;
A
#
# COMPACT_ATOMS: atom_id res chain seq x y z
N MET A 1 -11.65 -16.10 11.89
CA MET A 1 -10.46 -16.44 11.06
C MET A 1 -10.48 -15.65 9.74
N LYS A 2 -11.32 -16.02 8.75
CA LYS A 2 -11.36 -15.34 7.44
C LYS A 2 -11.70 -13.85 7.50
N ALA A 3 -12.75 -13.48 8.25
CA ALA A 3 -13.15 -12.08 8.43
C ALA A 3 -12.05 -11.23 9.06
N THR A 4 -11.32 -11.78 10.04
CA THR A 4 -10.17 -11.14 10.66
C THR A 4 -9.08 -10.84 9.62
N ASN A 5 -8.72 -11.81 8.78
CA ASN A 5 -7.71 -11.58 7.74
C ASN A 5 -8.17 -10.58 6.68
N LEU A 6 -9.47 -10.54 6.33
CA LEU A 6 -10.02 -9.49 5.46
C LEU A 6 -9.87 -8.10 6.09
N GLY A 7 -10.12 -7.99 7.40
CA GLY A 7 -9.86 -6.77 8.15
C GLY A 7 -8.38 -6.37 8.10
N VAL A 8 -7.46 -7.33 8.30
CA VAL A 8 -6.02 -7.06 8.21
C VAL A 8 -5.62 -6.63 6.79
N LEU A 9 -6.12 -7.32 5.75
CA LEU A 9 -5.88 -6.96 4.35
C LEU A 9 -6.32 -5.52 4.06
N PHE A 10 -7.49 -5.13 4.53
CA PHE A 10 -7.95 -3.75 4.41
C PHE A 10 -7.06 -2.76 5.17
N LEU A 11 -6.64 -3.11 6.39
CA LEU A 11 -5.74 -2.26 7.18
C LEU A 11 -4.37 -2.10 6.53
N ILE A 12 -3.80 -3.13 5.92
CA ILE A 12 -2.52 -2.99 5.19
C ILE A 12 -2.69 -2.20 3.89
N GLU A 13 -3.84 -2.27 3.23
CA GLU A 13 -4.14 -1.43 2.06
C GLU A 13 -4.14 0.06 2.45
N LEU A 14 -4.81 0.40 3.56
CA LEU A 14 -4.77 1.76 4.14
C LEU A 14 -3.37 2.12 4.65
N GLY A 15 -2.65 1.16 5.24
CA GLY A 15 -1.29 1.34 5.74
C GLY A 15 -0.32 1.76 4.64
N ALA A 16 -0.48 1.24 3.42
CA ALA A 16 0.33 1.66 2.28
C ALA A 16 0.12 3.15 1.93
N LEU A 17 -1.11 3.63 1.97
CA LEU A 17 -1.43 5.06 1.76
C LEU A 17 -0.83 5.93 2.87
N ALA A 18 -0.99 5.51 4.13
CA ALA A 18 -0.44 6.23 5.27
C ALA A 18 1.09 6.27 5.23
N ALA A 19 1.75 5.17 4.88
CA ALA A 19 3.20 5.08 4.72
C ALA A 19 3.73 6.05 3.67
N VAL A 20 3.08 6.11 2.50
CA VAL A 20 3.50 6.98 1.40
C VAL A 20 3.25 8.45 1.71
N GLY A 21 2.15 8.76 2.39
CA GLY A 21 1.89 10.12 2.89
C GLY A 21 2.91 10.54 3.94
N TYR A 22 3.17 9.68 4.92
CA TYR A 22 4.19 9.89 5.95
C TYR A 22 5.56 10.16 5.31
N TRP A 23 5.99 9.32 4.37
CA TRP A 23 7.23 9.53 3.64
C TRP A 23 7.29 10.91 2.97
N GLY A 24 6.24 11.31 2.26
CA GLY A 24 6.19 12.61 1.60
C GLY A 24 6.35 13.80 2.57
N PHE A 25 5.86 13.69 3.80
CA PHE A 25 6.06 14.69 4.85
C PHE A 25 7.42 14.61 5.55
N THR A 26 8.15 13.50 5.45
CA THR A 26 9.53 13.38 5.98
C THR A 26 10.61 13.93 5.05
N LEU A 27 10.27 14.28 3.81
CA LEU A 27 11.23 14.84 2.85
C LEU A 27 11.75 16.21 3.31
N ALA A 28 13.08 16.35 3.35
CA ALA A 28 13.76 17.62 3.63
C ALA A 28 13.78 18.52 2.37
N VAL A 29 12.60 19.03 2.01
CA VAL A 29 12.37 19.92 0.85
C VAL A 29 11.63 21.19 1.27
N THR A 30 11.44 22.14 0.34
CA THR A 30 10.68 23.36 0.63
C THR A 30 9.23 23.04 0.98
N THR A 31 8.60 23.86 1.83
CA THR A 31 7.24 23.63 2.34
C THR A 31 6.22 23.30 1.24
N PRO A 32 6.16 24.00 0.09
CA PRO A 32 5.22 23.65 -0.97
C PRO A 32 5.45 22.24 -1.55
N LEU A 33 6.71 21.82 -1.67
CA LEU A 33 7.07 20.50 -2.15
C LEU A 33 6.73 19.41 -1.12
N THR A 34 6.90 19.68 0.18
CA THR A 34 6.50 18.74 1.24
C THR A 34 5.01 18.44 1.16
N TRP A 35 4.16 19.47 1.01
CA TRP A 35 2.71 19.27 0.83
C TRP A 35 2.39 18.54 -0.48
N LEU A 36 3.09 18.89 -1.57
CA LEU A 36 2.92 18.22 -2.86
C LEU A 36 3.23 16.72 -2.76
N PHE A 37 4.33 16.31 -2.12
CA PHE A 37 4.66 14.89 -1.98
C PHE A 37 3.78 14.20 -0.92
N GLY A 38 3.56 14.84 0.22
CA GLY A 38 2.77 14.30 1.33
C GLY A 38 1.30 14.02 0.97
N LEU A 39 0.72 14.81 0.07
CA LEU A 39 -0.65 14.61 -0.41
C LEU A 39 -0.72 14.03 -1.82
N GLY A 40 0.18 14.45 -2.71
CA GLY A 40 0.21 14.01 -4.09
C GLY A 40 0.56 12.53 -4.23
N ALA A 41 1.50 12.01 -3.45
CA ALA A 41 1.86 10.59 -3.53
C ALA A 41 0.71 9.66 -3.08
N PRO A 42 0.01 9.91 -1.96
CA PRO A 42 -1.24 9.21 -1.64
C PRO A 42 -2.34 9.38 -2.70
N ALA A 43 -2.49 10.59 -3.26
CA ALA A 43 -3.49 10.83 -4.31
C ALA A 43 -3.23 9.98 -5.57
N VAL A 44 -1.97 9.85 -6.00
CA VAL A 44 -1.58 8.97 -7.10
C VAL A 44 -1.94 7.51 -6.80
N LEU A 45 -1.66 7.02 -5.59
CA LEU A 45 -2.06 5.67 -5.18
C LEU A 45 -3.58 5.51 -5.19
N ILE A 46 -4.35 6.46 -4.67
CA ILE A 46 -5.82 6.39 -4.69
C ILE A 46 -6.35 6.29 -6.14
N VAL A 47 -5.76 7.03 -7.09
CA VAL A 47 -6.12 6.93 -8.50
C VAL A 47 -5.78 5.55 -9.05
N LEU A 48 -4.56 5.05 -8.80
CA LEU A 48 -4.14 3.70 -9.24
C LEU A 48 -5.06 2.62 -8.67
N TRP A 49 -5.45 2.73 -7.40
CA TRP A 49 -6.43 1.82 -6.79
C TRP A 49 -7.78 1.89 -7.47
N SER A 50 -8.28 3.10 -7.70
CA SER A 50 -9.57 3.33 -8.35
C SER A 50 -9.59 2.74 -9.77
N CYS A 51 -8.48 2.84 -10.49
CA CYS A 51 -8.33 2.34 -11.85
C CYS A 51 -8.15 0.82 -11.96
N PHE A 52 -7.40 0.19 -11.05
CA PHE A 52 -6.94 -1.20 -11.20
C PHE A 52 -7.30 -2.13 -10.02
N GLY A 53 -7.39 -1.57 -8.82
CA GLY A 53 -7.56 -2.28 -7.55
C GLY A 53 -9.03 -2.46 -7.14
N SER A 54 -9.86 -1.46 -7.41
CA SER A 54 -11.26 -1.36 -6.97
C SER A 54 -12.15 -2.48 -7.52
N PRO A 55 -13.19 -2.93 -6.78
CA PRO A 55 -14.20 -3.85 -7.30
C PRO A 55 -14.88 -3.33 -8.58
N LYS A 56 -15.03 -2.00 -8.69
CA LYS A 56 -15.61 -1.26 -9.81
C LYS A 56 -14.55 -0.64 -10.73
N ALA A 57 -13.30 -1.11 -10.64
CA ALA A 57 -12.20 -0.61 -11.44
C ALA A 57 -12.49 -0.73 -12.95
N PRO A 58 -12.30 0.34 -13.76
CA PRO A 58 -12.44 0.28 -15.21
C PRO A 58 -11.41 -0.68 -15.84
N TYR A 59 -10.20 -0.76 -15.27
CA TYR A 59 -9.12 -1.62 -15.73
C TYR A 59 -8.84 -2.72 -14.71
N LYS A 60 -9.89 -3.44 -14.30
CA LYS A 60 -9.81 -4.46 -13.24
C LYS A 60 -8.75 -5.51 -13.56
N THR A 61 -7.71 -5.53 -12.74
CA THR A 61 -6.60 -6.48 -12.88
C THR A 61 -7.03 -7.90 -12.48
N ARG A 62 -6.52 -8.91 -13.20
CA ARG A 62 -6.80 -10.33 -12.96
C ARG A 62 -5.51 -11.15 -13.06
N GLY A 63 -5.48 -12.31 -12.40
CA GLY A 63 -4.35 -13.25 -12.47
C GLY A 63 -3.01 -12.59 -12.14
N ALA A 64 -2.00 -12.81 -12.99
CA ALA A 64 -0.65 -12.27 -12.80
C ALA A 64 -0.61 -10.73 -12.70
N ALA A 65 -1.45 -10.03 -13.47
CA ALA A 65 -1.50 -8.56 -13.41
C ALA A 65 -2.00 -8.06 -12.06
N ARG A 66 -2.92 -8.78 -11.41
CA ARG A 66 -3.39 -8.45 -10.06
C ARG A 66 -2.28 -8.62 -9.04
N VAL A 67 -1.53 -9.71 -9.13
CA VAL A 67 -0.38 -9.98 -8.25
C VAL A 67 0.69 -8.89 -8.41
N GLY A 68 1.00 -8.51 -9.65
CA GLY A 68 1.93 -7.42 -9.93
C GLY A 68 1.47 -6.08 -9.35
N PHE A 69 0.18 -5.74 -9.52
CA PHE A 69 -0.39 -4.53 -8.93
C PHE A 69 -0.30 -4.52 -7.40
N GLU A 70 -0.62 -5.64 -6.75
CA GLU A 70 -0.56 -5.75 -5.28
C GLU A 70 0.88 -5.68 -4.76
N LEU A 71 1.83 -6.29 -5.47
CA LEU A 71 3.26 -6.16 -5.15
C LEU A 71 3.71 -4.70 -5.23
N LEU A 72 3.28 -3.96 -6.26
CA LEU A 72 3.56 -2.53 -6.35
C LEU A 72 2.86 -1.74 -5.24
N TRP A 73 1.61 -2.06 -4.91
CA TRP A 73 0.83 -1.39 -3.88
C TRP A 73 1.48 -1.52 -2.50
N PHE A 74 1.71 -2.76 -2.04
CA PHE A 74 2.30 -3.02 -0.73
C PHE A 74 3.80 -2.69 -0.73
N GLY A 75 4.49 -2.94 -1.84
CA GLY A 75 5.89 -2.59 -2.02
C GLY A 75 6.14 -1.09 -1.93
N ALA A 76 5.24 -0.26 -2.46
CA ALA A 76 5.32 1.19 -2.31
C ALA A 76 5.22 1.63 -0.84
N GLY A 77 4.31 1.02 -0.06
CA GLY A 77 4.21 1.27 1.38
C GLY A 77 5.49 0.89 2.14
N VAL A 78 6.04 -0.30 1.87
CA VAL A 78 7.30 -0.75 2.47
C VAL A 78 8.46 0.18 2.10
N ALA A 79 8.59 0.51 0.81
CA ALA A 79 9.64 1.38 0.30
C ALA A 79 9.54 2.80 0.88
N ALA A 80 8.32 3.34 1.02
CA ALA A 80 8.07 4.63 1.63
C ALA A 80 8.50 4.65 3.11
N LEU A 81 8.09 3.66 3.90
CA LEU A 81 8.52 3.56 5.31
C LEU A 81 10.04 3.43 5.44
N PHE A 82 10.66 2.64 4.57
CA PHE A 82 12.11 2.48 4.54
C PHE A 82 12.81 3.81 4.19
N ALA A 83 12.35 4.50 3.15
CA ALA A 83 12.88 5.79 2.72
C ALA A 83 12.66 6.90 3.77
N ALA A 84 11.61 6.79 4.59
CA ALA A 84 11.36 7.67 5.73
C ALA A 84 12.23 7.36 6.97
N GLY A 85 13.12 6.35 6.89
CA GLY A 85 13.97 5.91 8.00
C GLY A 85 13.27 5.03 9.05
N ALA A 86 11.97 4.74 8.86
CA ALA A 86 11.16 3.93 9.75
C ALA A 86 11.34 2.41 9.47
N VAL A 87 12.60 1.93 9.49
CA VAL A 87 12.96 0.57 9.06
C VAL A 87 12.21 -0.51 9.83
N GLY A 88 12.05 -0.36 11.16
CA GLY A 88 11.29 -1.31 11.98
C GLY A 88 9.83 -1.43 11.52
N TRP A 89 9.19 -0.31 11.19
CA TRP A 89 7.82 -0.29 10.65
C TRP A 89 7.76 -0.84 9.23
N ALA A 90 8.76 -0.58 8.39
CA ALA A 90 8.83 -1.14 7.04
C ALA A 90 8.88 -2.68 7.07
N VAL A 91 9.72 -3.25 7.94
CA VAL A 91 9.84 -4.70 8.11
C VAL A 91 8.55 -5.28 8.69
N ALA A 92 7.99 -4.68 9.74
CA ALA A 92 6.73 -5.15 10.32
C ALA A 92 5.59 -5.14 9.28
N PHE A 93 5.46 -4.05 8.53
CA PHE A 93 4.46 -3.92 7.47
C PHE A 93 4.66 -4.96 6.37
N ALA A 94 5.90 -5.18 5.92
CA ALA A 94 6.22 -6.20 4.92
C ALA A 94 5.83 -7.61 5.39
N VAL A 95 6.14 -7.96 6.64
CA VAL A 95 5.79 -9.26 7.23
C VAL A 95 4.28 -9.44 7.29
N VAL A 96 3.54 -8.43 7.78
CA VAL A 96 2.06 -8.50 7.86
C VAL A 96 1.46 -8.65 6.46
N CYS A 97 1.96 -7.90 5.46
CA CYS A 97 1.53 -8.04 4.07
C CYS A 97 1.74 -9.46 3.54
N VAL A 98 2.94 -10.04 3.71
CA VAL A 98 3.25 -11.40 3.25
C VAL A 98 2.37 -12.43 3.92
N VAL A 99 2.24 -12.37 5.25
CA VAL A 99 1.43 -13.34 6.02
C VAL A 99 -0.04 -13.25 5.63
N SER A 100 -0.63 -12.05 5.61
CA SER A 100 -2.05 -11.89 5.29
C SER A 100 -2.39 -12.25 3.85
N LYS A 101 -1.49 -11.95 2.89
CA LYS A 101 -1.69 -12.36 1.49
C LYS A 101 -1.51 -13.86 1.30
N ALA A 102 -0.55 -14.49 1.97
CA ALA A 102 -0.40 -15.95 1.95
C ALA A 102 -1.64 -16.65 2.51
N LEU A 103 -2.17 -16.17 3.65
CA LEU A 103 -3.42 -16.67 4.22
C LEU A 103 -4.60 -16.50 3.26
N ALA A 104 -4.68 -15.35 2.57
CA ALA A 104 -5.73 -15.10 1.58
C ALA A 104 -5.71 -16.13 0.45
N VAL A 105 -4.52 -16.47 -0.07
CA VAL A 105 -4.35 -17.50 -1.11
C VAL A 105 -4.73 -18.88 -0.58
N ILE A 106 -4.23 -19.28 0.59
CA ILE A 106 -4.51 -20.59 1.20
C ILE A 106 -6.02 -20.76 1.46
N TRP A 107 -6.68 -19.71 1.93
CA TRP A 107 -8.11 -19.74 2.28
C TRP A 107 -9.06 -19.39 1.13
N ARG A 108 -8.51 -19.15 -0.08
CA ARG A 108 -9.23 -18.72 -1.29
C ARG A 108 -10.14 -17.51 -1.03
N GLN A 109 -9.57 -16.47 -0.44
CA GLN A 109 -10.22 -15.19 -0.13
C GLN A 109 -10.10 -14.19 -1.27
#